data_AF-A0A1A9QBU3-F1
#
_entry.id   AF-A0A1A9QBU3-F1
#
_cell.length_a   1.000
_cell.length_b   1.000
_cell.length_c   1.000
_cell.angle_alpha   90.00
_cell.angle_beta   90.00
_cell.angle_gamma   90.00
#
_symmetry.space_group_name_H-M   'P 1'
#
loop_
_entity.id
_entity.type
_entity.pdbx_description
1 polymer ?
#
loop_
_entity_poly.entity_id
_entity_poly.type
_entity_poly.pdbx_seq_one_letter_code
_entity_poly.pdbx_strand_id
1 'polypeptide(L)'
;MKEGFDLDVGNEWQTLLDAHNSVKNTESTFKNEANTDLELAKLQAECKSALNKKDDANYKKARKWCVKIEKIKDIPNNGKYDLLDATETNSTEDKEWETLATSLKENKTDFQSVATNLSDDLATNIKALKAGCRGLQVNTVTTITIGFDEKFDNAKTWCSVAKTPNKK
;
A
#
# COMPACT_ATOMS: atom_id res chain seq x y z
N MET A 1 14.69 1.05 -0.94
CA MET A 1 13.35 1.03 -0.29
C MET A 1 13.02 -0.37 0.16
N LYS A 2 12.15 -0.53 1.18
CA LYS A 2 12.00 -1.80 1.91
C LYS A 2 10.87 -2.72 1.40
N GLU A 3 10.00 -2.22 0.53
CA GLU A 3 8.67 -2.81 0.32
C GLU A 3 8.35 -3.19 -1.14
N GLY A 4 9.35 -3.21 -2.03
CA GLY A 4 9.18 -3.64 -3.43
C GLY A 4 8.91 -2.52 -4.44
N PHE A 5 8.79 -1.28 -3.98
CA PHE A 5 8.65 -0.12 -4.88
C PHE A 5 9.81 0.01 -5.87
N ASP A 6 9.47 0.20 -7.14
CA ASP A 6 10.44 0.54 -8.18
C ASP A 6 10.85 2.02 -8.09
N LEU A 7 12.15 2.26 -7.96
CA LEU A 7 12.73 3.61 -7.89
C LEU A 7 13.01 4.20 -9.27
N ASP A 8 12.94 3.39 -10.32
CA ASP A 8 13.05 3.88 -11.70
C ASP A 8 11.70 4.42 -12.17
N VAL A 9 11.47 5.71 -11.88
CA VAL A 9 10.31 6.47 -12.35
C VAL A 9 10.27 6.57 -13.89
N GLY A 10 11.42 6.46 -14.57
CA GLY A 10 11.50 6.50 -16.02
C GLY A 10 10.83 7.74 -16.65
N ASN A 11 9.88 7.50 -17.55
CA ASN A 11 9.16 8.53 -18.30
C ASN A 11 7.89 9.05 -17.58
N GLU A 12 7.59 8.58 -16.37
CA GLU A 12 6.35 8.91 -15.65
C GLU A 12 6.46 10.18 -14.77
N TRP A 13 7.64 10.81 -14.76
CA TRP A 13 7.92 11.99 -13.94
C TRP A 13 6.91 13.13 -14.11
N GLN A 14 6.44 13.37 -15.34
CA GLN A 14 5.46 14.42 -15.59
C GLN A 14 4.09 14.06 -14.99
N THR A 15 3.64 12.82 -15.17
CA THR A 15 2.40 12.31 -14.56
C THR A 15 2.42 12.39 -13.04
N LEU A 16 3.57 12.04 -12.43
CA LEU A 16 3.78 12.20 -10.99
C LEU A 16 3.71 13.66 -10.55
N LEU A 17 4.32 14.58 -11.31
CA LEU A 17 4.30 16.00 -11.01
C LEU A 17 2.87 16.56 -11.06
N ASP A 18 2.12 16.23 -12.10
CA ASP A 18 0.74 16.69 -12.28
C ASP A 18 -0.14 16.17 -11.13
N ALA A 19 0.00 14.88 -10.79
CA ALA A 19 -0.70 14.29 -9.64
C ALA A 19 -0.29 14.94 -8.31
N HIS A 20 1.00 15.15 -8.08
CA HIS A 20 1.52 15.84 -6.90
C HIS A 20 0.98 17.28 -6.79
N ASN A 21 0.94 18.02 -7.90
CA ASN A 21 0.48 19.40 -7.95
C ASN A 21 -1.05 19.53 -7.80
N SER A 22 -1.79 18.50 -8.20
CA SER A 22 -3.24 18.40 -7.95
C SER A 22 -3.59 18.37 -6.45
N VAL A 23 -2.68 17.86 -5.59
CA VAL A 23 -2.89 17.79 -4.14
C VAL A 23 -2.73 19.17 -3.51
N LYS A 24 -3.77 19.63 -2.81
CA LYS A 24 -3.84 21.00 -2.26
C LYS A 24 -3.43 21.11 -0.78
N ASN A 25 -2.59 20.18 -0.30
CA ASN A 25 -2.04 20.18 1.06
C ASN A 25 -0.50 20.03 1.06
N THR A 26 0.13 20.27 2.21
CA THR A 26 1.58 20.12 2.45
C THR A 26 1.94 18.82 3.18
N GLU A 27 1.00 18.25 3.93
CA GLU A 27 1.22 17.07 4.76
C GLU A 27 1.65 15.86 3.94
N SER A 28 0.97 15.62 2.82
CA SER A 28 1.20 14.48 1.94
C SER A 28 2.08 14.78 0.73
N THR A 29 2.67 15.98 0.64
CA THR A 29 3.43 16.46 -0.53
C THR A 29 4.80 17.03 -0.13
N PHE A 30 5.61 17.41 -1.11
CA PHE A 30 6.86 18.15 -0.89
C PHE A 30 6.68 19.68 -0.97
N LYS A 31 5.43 20.16 -0.96
CA LYS A 31 5.13 21.58 -1.02
C LYS A 31 5.38 22.24 0.33
N ASN A 32 5.94 23.45 0.31
CA ASN A 32 6.08 24.28 1.49
C ASN A 32 4.76 25.00 1.84
N GLU A 33 3.92 25.24 0.83
CA GLU A 33 2.64 25.94 0.97
C GLU A 33 1.53 25.20 0.24
N ALA A 34 0.33 25.18 0.84
CA ALA A 34 -0.85 24.64 0.19
C ALA A 34 -1.17 25.41 -1.09
N ASN A 35 -1.76 24.74 -2.08
CA ASN A 35 -2.15 25.32 -3.38
C ASN A 35 -1.02 25.87 -4.26
N THR A 36 0.26 25.64 -3.91
CA THR A 36 1.38 25.95 -4.79
C THR A 36 1.73 24.75 -5.67
N ASP A 37 2.34 25.01 -6.82
CA ASP A 37 2.85 23.96 -7.71
C ASP A 37 4.37 23.86 -7.57
N LEU A 38 4.87 22.62 -7.59
CA LEU A 38 6.30 22.36 -7.71
C LEU A 38 6.68 22.29 -9.19
N GLU A 39 7.92 22.65 -9.49
CA GLU A 39 8.54 22.35 -10.77
C GLU A 39 9.12 20.93 -10.77
N LEU A 40 9.25 20.33 -11.96
CA LEU A 40 9.76 18.97 -12.11
C LEU A 40 11.14 18.79 -11.46
N ALA A 41 12.08 19.71 -11.73
CA ALA A 41 13.42 19.66 -11.18
C ALA A 41 13.43 19.69 -9.64
N LYS A 42 12.50 20.44 -9.05
CA LYS A 42 12.33 20.52 -7.61
C LYS A 42 11.79 19.21 -7.04
N LEU A 43 10.76 18.63 -7.68
CA LEU A 43 10.21 17.33 -7.26
C LEU A 43 11.28 16.24 -7.27
N GLN A 44 12.06 16.16 -8.34
CA GLN A 44 13.17 15.20 -8.45
C GLN A 44 14.25 15.41 -7.38
N ALA A 45 14.57 16.66 -7.04
CA ALA A 45 15.53 16.98 -5.99
C ALA A 45 15.01 16.56 -4.60
N GLU A 46 13.75 16.85 -4.29
CA GLU A 46 13.10 16.43 -3.04
C GLU A 46 13.05 14.90 -2.94
N CYS A 47 12.77 14.21 -4.04
CA CYS A 47 12.82 12.75 -4.08
C CYS A 47 14.20 12.17 -3.77
N LYS A 48 15.26 12.71 -4.38
CA LYS A 48 16.64 12.31 -4.07
C LYS A 48 16.97 12.54 -2.59
N SER A 49 16.49 13.65 -2.02
CA SER A 49 16.69 13.95 -0.60
C SER A 49 15.93 12.98 0.30
N ALA A 50 14.64 12.74 0.02
CA ALA A 50 13.75 11.89 0.80
C ALA A 50 14.21 10.42 0.80
N LEU A 51 14.63 9.90 -0.34
CA LEU A 51 15.13 8.52 -0.47
C LEU A 51 16.43 8.26 0.30
N ASN A 52 17.21 9.30 0.58
CA ASN A 52 18.45 9.21 1.36
C ASN A 52 18.25 9.36 2.88
N LYS A 53 17.07 9.82 3.31
CA LYS A 53 16.74 10.00 4.72
C LYS A 53 16.08 8.74 5.28
N LYS A 54 16.30 8.49 6.57
CA LYS A 54 15.72 7.36 7.32
C LYS A 54 14.66 7.87 8.31
N ASP A 55 13.71 8.67 7.83
CA ASP A 55 12.56 9.10 8.63
C ASP A 55 11.24 8.72 7.96
N ASP A 56 10.24 8.41 8.79
CA ASP A 56 8.98 7.82 8.35
C ASP A 56 8.12 8.80 7.54
N ALA A 57 8.23 10.10 7.82
CA ALA A 57 7.48 11.14 7.10
C ALA A 57 7.98 11.28 5.65
N ASN A 58 9.31 11.34 5.46
CA ASN A 58 9.91 11.36 4.14
C ASN A 58 9.73 10.02 3.41
N TYR A 59 9.70 8.90 4.15
CA TYR A 59 9.41 7.60 3.56
C TYR A 59 8.01 7.54 2.92
N LYS A 60 6.97 8.00 3.63
CA LYS A 60 5.59 8.03 3.11
C LYS A 60 5.45 8.93 1.88
N LYS A 61 6.10 10.10 1.88
CA LYS A 61 6.13 10.98 0.70
C LYS A 61 6.90 10.33 -0.46
N ALA A 62 8.03 9.70 -0.17
CA ALA A 62 8.87 9.07 -1.18
C ALA A 62 8.19 7.89 -1.87
N ARG A 63 7.51 7.01 -1.11
CA ARG A 63 6.77 5.87 -1.69
C ARG A 63 5.57 6.29 -2.54
N LYS A 64 5.17 7.56 -2.49
CA LYS A 64 4.08 8.13 -3.30
C LYS A 64 4.57 8.87 -4.53
N TRP A 65 5.62 9.68 -4.37
CA TRP A 65 6.03 10.66 -5.38
C TRP A 65 7.39 10.39 -6.04
N CYS A 66 8.14 9.40 -5.52
CA CYS A 66 9.53 9.13 -5.91
C CYS A 66 9.72 7.69 -6.39
N VAL A 67 8.63 7.10 -6.86
CA VAL A 67 8.53 5.72 -7.34
C VAL A 67 7.77 5.68 -8.63
N LYS A 68 7.96 4.60 -9.37
CA LYS A 68 7.13 4.26 -10.51
C LYS A 68 5.65 4.22 -10.12
N ILE A 69 4.77 4.60 -11.05
CA ILE A 69 3.33 4.53 -10.83
C ILE A 69 2.90 3.06 -10.92
N GLU A 70 2.72 2.43 -9.78
CA GLU A 70 2.36 1.02 -9.67
C GLU A 70 1.04 0.84 -8.93
N LYS A 71 0.33 -0.25 -9.26
CA LYS A 71 -0.87 -0.65 -8.51
C LYS A 71 -0.46 -1.32 -7.21
N ILE A 72 -1.32 -1.25 -6.19
CA ILE A 72 -1.09 -1.96 -4.91
C ILE A 72 -0.76 -3.44 -5.13
N LYS A 73 -1.41 -4.12 -6.08
CA LYS A 73 -1.13 -5.55 -6.35
C LYS A 73 0.29 -5.84 -6.84
N ASP A 74 0.93 -4.88 -7.51
CA ASP A 74 2.18 -5.09 -8.23
C ASP A 74 3.41 -4.80 -7.33
N ILE A 75 3.25 -3.95 -6.32
CA ILE A 75 4.33 -3.57 -5.39
C ILE A 75 4.79 -4.76 -4.51
N PRO A 76 3.90 -5.56 -3.88
CA PRO A 76 4.29 -6.70 -3.04
C PRO A 76 5.04 -7.80 -3.80
N ASN A 77 4.81 -7.95 -5.11
CA ASN A 77 5.51 -8.95 -5.93
C ASN A 77 7.03 -8.75 -5.92
N ASN A 78 7.48 -7.49 -5.79
CA ASN A 78 8.89 -7.11 -5.64
C ASN A 78 9.33 -7.02 -4.16
N GLY A 79 8.39 -7.14 -3.23
CA GLY A 79 8.57 -7.02 -1.79
C GLY A 79 8.60 -8.37 -1.06
N LYS A 80 8.37 -8.33 0.26
CA LYS A 80 8.43 -9.47 1.19
C LYS A 80 7.07 -10.10 1.48
N TYR A 81 6.03 -9.73 0.73
CA TYR A 81 4.66 -10.15 1.01
C TYR A 81 4.02 -10.70 -0.26
N ASP A 82 3.21 -11.74 -0.10
CA ASP A 82 2.36 -12.29 -1.16
C ASP A 82 0.93 -11.84 -0.91
N LEU A 83 0.34 -11.13 -1.86
CA LEU A 83 -1.04 -10.70 -1.79
C LEU A 83 -1.95 -11.87 -2.16
N LEU A 84 -2.87 -12.21 -1.27
CA LEU A 84 -3.82 -13.29 -1.44
C LEU A 84 -4.98 -12.89 -2.36
N ASP A 85 -5.56 -13.87 -3.05
CA ASP A 85 -6.73 -13.65 -3.90
C ASP A 85 -8.02 -13.59 -3.07
N ALA A 86 -8.55 -12.38 -2.94
CA ALA A 86 -9.81 -12.11 -2.25
C ALA A 86 -11.06 -12.32 -3.14
N THR A 87 -10.90 -12.68 -4.41
CA THR A 87 -11.97 -12.88 -5.39
C THR A 87 -12.38 -14.34 -5.55
N GLU A 88 -11.48 -15.27 -5.23
CA GLU A 88 -11.75 -16.71 -5.36
C GLU A 88 -12.61 -17.26 -4.20
N THR A 89 -13.66 -17.99 -4.59
CA THR A 89 -14.54 -18.73 -3.67
C THR A 89 -13.92 -20.05 -3.20
N ASN A 90 -13.02 -20.65 -3.99
CA ASN A 90 -12.25 -21.85 -3.66
C ASN A 90 -10.78 -21.53 -3.87
N SER A 91 -10.14 -20.97 -2.84
CA SER A 91 -8.76 -20.49 -2.95
C SER A 91 -7.81 -21.62 -2.57
N THR A 92 -6.69 -21.75 -3.27
CA THR A 92 -5.58 -22.61 -2.81
C THR A 92 -4.89 -22.06 -1.55
N GLU A 93 -5.29 -20.87 -1.11
CA GLU A 93 -4.68 -20.08 -0.03
C GLU A 93 -5.52 -20.13 1.27
N ASP A 94 -6.36 -21.17 1.43
CA ASP A 94 -7.27 -21.29 2.58
C ASP A 94 -6.51 -21.21 3.91
N LYS A 95 -5.31 -21.81 4.00
CA LYS A 95 -4.47 -21.79 5.22
C LYS A 95 -3.95 -20.39 5.55
N GLU A 96 -3.58 -19.62 4.54
CA GLU A 96 -3.12 -18.25 4.65
C GLU A 96 -4.26 -17.35 5.14
N TRP A 97 -5.47 -17.53 4.59
CA TRP A 97 -6.67 -16.85 5.05
C TRP A 97 -7.05 -17.21 6.50
N GLU A 98 -6.97 -18.48 6.89
CA GLU A 98 -7.17 -18.92 8.27
C GLU A 98 -6.16 -18.28 9.24
N THR A 99 -4.90 -18.17 8.81
CA THR A 99 -3.84 -17.52 9.60
C THR A 99 -4.17 -16.05 9.83
N LEU A 100 -4.54 -15.31 8.78
CA LEU A 100 -4.92 -13.90 8.89
C LEU A 100 -6.18 -13.71 9.75
N ALA A 101 -7.18 -14.59 9.60
CA ALA A 101 -8.40 -14.54 10.41
C ALA A 101 -8.14 -14.83 11.89
N THR A 102 -7.15 -15.66 12.19
CA THR A 102 -6.70 -15.91 13.58
C THR A 102 -5.97 -14.68 14.13
N SER A 103 -5.02 -14.10 13.39
CA SER A 103 -4.31 -12.88 13.79
C SER A 103 -5.26 -11.69 14.00
N LEU A 104 -6.30 -11.57 13.18
CA LEU A 104 -7.37 -10.58 13.31
C LEU A 104 -8.11 -10.68 14.65
N LYS A 105 -8.36 -11.90 15.16
CA LYS A 105 -8.99 -12.09 16.48
C LYS A 105 -8.07 -11.64 17.61
N GLU A 106 -6.79 -11.90 17.48
CA GLU A 106 -5.76 -11.60 18.49
C GLU A 106 -5.39 -10.12 18.52
N ASN A 107 -5.47 -9.43 17.38
CA ASN A 107 -4.97 -8.07 17.22
C ASN A 107 -5.99 -7.15 16.51
N LYS A 108 -7.08 -6.83 17.22
CA LYS A 108 -8.23 -6.06 16.66
C LYS A 108 -7.88 -4.63 16.24
N THR A 109 -6.82 -4.03 16.79
CA THR A 109 -6.40 -2.65 16.47
C THR A 109 -5.88 -2.52 15.06
N ASP A 110 -5.24 -3.56 14.53
CA ASP A 110 -4.65 -3.55 13.19
C ASP A 110 -5.69 -3.76 12.08
N PHE A 111 -6.95 -4.01 12.45
CA PHE A 111 -8.05 -4.36 11.56
C PHE A 111 -9.34 -3.58 11.84
N GLN A 112 -9.28 -2.40 12.46
CA GLN A 112 -10.46 -1.66 12.93
C GLN A 112 -11.62 -1.57 11.92
N SER A 113 -11.33 -1.48 10.62
CA SER A 113 -12.34 -1.39 9.54
C SER A 113 -13.02 -2.71 9.20
N VAL A 114 -12.36 -3.85 9.48
CA VAL A 114 -12.87 -5.22 9.25
C VAL A 114 -13.36 -5.86 10.56
N ALA A 115 -12.86 -5.38 11.70
CA ALA A 115 -13.08 -5.95 13.02
C ALA A 115 -14.51 -5.72 13.58
N THR A 116 -15.31 -4.88 12.93
CA THR A 116 -16.69 -4.56 13.35
C THR A 116 -17.67 -5.74 13.23
N ASN A 117 -17.32 -6.79 12.48
CA ASN A 117 -18.15 -7.98 12.27
C ASN A 117 -17.45 -9.29 12.70
N LEU A 118 -16.50 -9.22 13.65
CA LEU A 118 -15.82 -10.42 14.12
C LEU A 118 -16.77 -11.35 14.86
N SER A 119 -16.72 -12.62 14.51
CA SER A 119 -17.46 -13.68 15.16
C SER A 119 -16.52 -14.77 15.69
N ASP A 120 -17.05 -15.64 16.54
CA ASP A 120 -16.31 -16.84 16.95
C ASP A 120 -16.09 -17.82 15.80
N ASP A 121 -16.90 -17.72 14.74
CA ASP A 121 -16.77 -18.52 13.52
C ASP A 121 -15.64 -18.01 12.61
N LEU A 122 -14.71 -18.91 12.30
CA LEU A 122 -13.53 -18.64 11.46
C LEU A 122 -13.94 -18.33 10.01
N ALA A 123 -14.93 -19.04 9.47
CA ALA A 123 -15.38 -18.86 8.10
C ALA A 123 -15.99 -17.45 7.88
N THR A 124 -16.76 -16.96 8.86
CA THR A 124 -17.30 -15.60 8.87
C THR A 124 -16.18 -14.55 8.87
N ASN A 125 -15.13 -14.76 9.66
CA ASN A 125 -14.00 -13.82 9.72
C ASN A 125 -13.18 -13.81 8.42
N ILE A 126 -12.96 -14.97 7.80
CA ILE A 126 -12.32 -15.07 6.48
C ILE A 126 -13.16 -14.31 5.44
N LYS A 127 -14.49 -14.47 5.45
CA LYS A 127 -15.38 -13.75 4.54
C LYS A 127 -15.31 -12.23 4.75
N ALA A 128 -15.21 -11.77 5.99
CA ALA A 128 -15.04 -10.36 6.32
C ALA A 128 -13.69 -9.82 5.82
N LEU A 129 -12.59 -10.57 6.02
CA LEU A 129 -11.26 -10.22 5.51
C LEU A 129 -11.26 -10.10 3.98
N LYS A 130 -11.75 -11.13 3.28
CA LYS A 130 -11.86 -11.10 1.81
C LYS A 130 -12.69 -9.91 1.33
N ALA A 131 -13.78 -9.57 2.04
CA ALA A 131 -14.58 -8.39 1.72
C ALA A 131 -13.82 -7.08 1.93
N GLY A 132 -13.09 -6.93 3.05
CA GLY A 132 -12.22 -5.79 3.31
C GLY A 132 -11.15 -5.63 2.23
N CYS A 133 -10.48 -6.71 1.87
CA CYS A 133 -9.46 -6.75 0.83
C CYS A 133 -9.98 -6.33 -0.55
N ARG A 134 -11.19 -6.77 -0.94
CA ARG A 134 -11.83 -6.29 -2.17
C ARG A 134 -12.11 -4.79 -2.12
N GLY A 135 -12.50 -4.26 -0.95
CA GLY A 135 -12.73 -2.83 -0.72
C GLY A 135 -11.48 -1.95 -0.89
N LEU A 136 -10.28 -2.53 -0.72
CA LEU A 136 -9.03 -1.81 -0.96
C LEU A 136 -8.76 -1.54 -2.44
N GLN A 137 -9.44 -2.27 -3.35
CA GLN A 137 -9.32 -2.09 -4.80
C GLN A 137 -7.86 -2.16 -5.29
N VAL A 138 -7.13 -3.17 -4.81
CA VAL A 138 -5.69 -3.38 -5.07
C VAL A 138 -5.31 -3.42 -6.55
N ASN A 139 -6.28 -3.71 -7.42
CA ASN A 139 -6.14 -3.79 -8.86
C ASN A 139 -6.24 -2.45 -9.62
N THR A 140 -6.72 -1.39 -8.96
CA THR A 140 -6.97 -0.08 -9.59
C THR A 140 -6.30 1.07 -8.85
N VAL A 141 -6.14 0.96 -7.53
CA VAL A 141 -5.46 2.00 -6.73
C VAL A 141 -3.97 1.96 -7.00
N THR A 142 -3.42 3.11 -7.39
CA THR A 142 -2.00 3.32 -7.70
C THR A 142 -1.32 4.18 -6.65
N THR A 143 0.02 4.22 -6.66
CA THR A 143 0.85 5.03 -5.74
C THR A 143 0.36 6.47 -5.61
N ILE A 144 -0.02 7.12 -6.72
CA ILE A 144 -0.47 8.51 -6.72
C ILE A 144 -1.92 8.74 -6.24
N THR A 145 -2.69 7.68 -6.02
CA THR A 145 -4.11 7.78 -5.63
C THR A 145 -4.25 8.39 -4.22
N ILE A 146 -5.30 9.18 -4.00
CA ILE A 146 -5.64 9.68 -2.66
C ILE A 146 -6.01 8.49 -1.77
N GLY A 147 -5.42 8.43 -0.57
CA GLY A 147 -5.59 7.28 0.33
C GLY A 147 -4.79 6.03 -0.05
N PHE A 148 -3.87 6.12 -1.02
CA PHE A 148 -2.97 5.02 -1.36
C PHE A 148 -2.25 4.45 -0.13
N ASP A 149 -1.68 5.32 0.70
CA ASP A 149 -0.90 4.92 1.88
C ASP A 149 -1.68 4.01 2.82
N GLU A 150 -2.87 4.44 3.22
CA GLU A 150 -3.76 3.67 4.07
C GLU A 150 -4.18 2.35 3.41
N LYS A 151 -4.57 2.39 2.14
CA LYS A 151 -4.99 1.19 1.41
C LYS A 151 -3.85 0.19 1.22
N PHE A 152 -2.63 0.67 0.98
CA PHE A 152 -1.43 -0.15 0.84
C PHE A 152 -1.05 -0.79 2.18
N ASP A 153 -1.05 -0.01 3.26
CA ASP A 153 -0.75 -0.51 4.61
C ASP A 153 -1.82 -1.53 5.04
N ASN A 154 -3.10 -1.28 4.78
CA ASN A 154 -4.19 -2.24 5.03
C ASN A 154 -4.07 -3.49 4.13
N ALA A 155 -3.66 -3.35 2.86
CA ALA A 155 -3.50 -4.51 1.98
C ALA A 155 -2.39 -5.44 2.48
N LYS A 156 -1.31 -4.87 3.01
CA LYS A 156 -0.25 -5.65 3.64
C LYS A 156 -0.75 -6.40 4.88
N THR A 157 -1.51 -5.73 5.73
CA THR A 157 -1.95 -6.32 7.00
C THR A 157 -3.09 -7.32 6.82
N TRP A 158 -4.06 -7.04 5.93
CA TRP A 158 -5.31 -7.79 5.86
C TRP A 158 -5.34 -8.84 4.75
N CYS A 159 -4.51 -8.64 3.71
CA CYS A 159 -4.66 -9.34 2.44
C CYS A 159 -3.37 -10.01 2.01
N SER A 160 -2.34 -10.04 2.84
CA SER A 160 -1.06 -10.59 2.47
C SER A 160 -0.43 -11.39 3.60
N VAL A 161 0.34 -12.40 3.21
CA VAL A 161 1.21 -13.13 4.12
C VAL A 161 2.67 -12.80 3.83
N ALA A 162 3.54 -12.94 4.82
CA ALA A 162 4.97 -12.83 4.57
C ALA A 162 5.39 -13.95 3.59
N LYS A 163 6.13 -13.58 2.54
CA LYS A 163 6.77 -14.54 1.65
C LYS A 163 7.60 -15.49 2.50
N THR A 164 7.27 -16.77 2.46
CA THR A 164 8.20 -17.77 2.99
C THR A 164 9.44 -17.72 2.10
N PRO A 165 10.66 -17.56 2.66
CA PRO A 165 11.85 -17.71 1.86
C PRO A 165 11.82 -19.15 1.35
N ASN A 166 11.60 -19.33 0.05
CA ASN A 166 11.66 -20.62 -0.60
C ASN A 166 12.91 -21.33 -0.06
N LYS A 167 12.73 -22.44 0.67
CA LYS A 167 13.81 -23.37 0.91
C LYS A 167 14.24 -23.84 -0.48
N LYS A 168 15.35 -23.29 -0.96
CA LYS A 168 16.11 -23.84 -2.08
C LYS A 168 16.45 -25.29 -1.79
#